data_AF-H9FI84-F1
#
_entry.id   AF-H9FI84-F1
#
_cell.length_a   1.000
_cell.length_b   1.000
_cell.length_c   1.000
_cell.angle_alpha   90.00
_cell.angle_beta   90.00
_cell.angle_gamma   90.00
#
_symmetry.space_group_name_H-M   'P 1'
#
loop_
_entity.id
_entity.type
_entity.pdbx_description
1 polymer ?
#
loop_
_entity_poly.entity_id
_entity_poly.type
_entity_poly.pdbx_seq_one_letter_code
_entity_poly.pdbx_strand_id
1 'polypeptide(L)'
;TEALLTPLVGRLTRLLEATPTDSCGYFRETIRQDIRQARERFSGPQLRQELARLQRRLDSVELLSPDIIMNLLLSYRDVQDYSAIIELVETLQALPTCDVAEQHNVCFHYTFALNRRN
;
A
#
# COMPACT_ATOMS: atom_id res chain seq x y z
N THR A 1 8.17 39.26 -29.09
CA THR A 1 7.86 38.91 -27.69
C THR A 1 8.12 37.44 -27.38
N GLU A 2 8.05 36.51 -28.34
CA GLU A 2 8.35 35.08 -28.13
C GLU A 2 9.80 34.74 -27.72
N ALA A 3 10.80 35.49 -28.20
CA ALA A 3 12.22 35.16 -28.01
C ALA A 3 12.73 35.22 -26.55
N LEU A 4 12.02 35.91 -25.66
CA LEU A 4 12.38 36.00 -24.23
C LEU A 4 11.73 34.89 -23.38
N LEU A 5 10.68 34.25 -23.90
CA LEU A 5 9.92 33.23 -23.18
C LEU A 5 10.53 31.83 -23.33
N THR A 6 11.11 31.51 -24.48
CA THR A 6 11.82 30.25 -24.73
C THR A 6 12.90 29.89 -23.71
N PRO A 7 13.81 30.80 -23.30
CA PRO A 7 14.81 30.49 -22.27
C PRO A 7 14.21 30.32 -20.87
N LEU A 8 13.08 30.97 -20.57
CA LEU A 8 12.36 30.79 -19.29
C LEU A 8 11.65 29.44 -19.23
N VAL A 9 10.97 29.05 -20.31
CA VAL A 9 10.35 27.74 -20.45
C VAL A 9 11.41 26.65 -20.32
N GLY A 10 12.54 26.77 -21.04
CA GLY A 10 13.63 25.80 -20.95
C GLY A 10 14.34 25.73 -19.59
N ARG A 11 14.30 26.79 -18.79
CA ARG A 11 14.77 26.76 -17.38
C ARG A 11 13.72 26.14 -16.46
N LEU A 12 12.44 26.43 -16.66
CA LEU A 12 11.35 25.87 -15.87
C LEU A 12 11.26 24.35 -16.05
N THR A 13 11.32 23.87 -17.30
CA THR A 13 11.33 22.42 -17.60
C THR A 13 12.48 21.71 -16.90
N ARG A 14 13.70 22.27 -16.98
CA ARG A 14 14.87 21.70 -16.29
C ARG A 14 14.74 21.69 -14.77
N LEU A 15 14.11 22.72 -14.18
CA LEU A 15 13.87 22.76 -12.73
C LEU A 15 12.82 21.72 -12.31
N LEU A 16 11.78 21.50 -13.12
CA LEU A 16 10.76 20.49 -12.88
C LEU A 16 11.30 19.06 -13.05
N GLU A 17 12.17 18.83 -14.04
CA GLU A 17 12.85 17.54 -14.23
C GLU A 17 13.88 17.26 -13.12
N ALA A 18 14.53 18.31 -12.60
CA ALA A 18 15.52 18.19 -11.54
C ALA A 18 14.92 18.12 -10.13
N THR A 19 13.60 18.31 -9.97
CA THR A 19 12.93 18.12 -8.68
C THR A 19 12.52 16.66 -8.54
N PRO A 20 13.11 15.89 -7.60
CA PRO A 20 12.68 14.52 -7.37
C PRO A 20 11.22 14.55 -6.90
N THR A 21 10.33 14.03 -7.72
CA THR A 21 8.94 13.80 -7.33
C THR A 21 8.88 12.46 -6.62
N ASP A 22 9.32 12.40 -5.35
CA ASP A 22 9.09 11.23 -4.49
C ASP A 22 7.65 11.20 -3.97
N SER A 23 6.70 11.41 -4.88
CA SER A 23 5.28 11.35 -4.61
C SER A 23 4.92 9.95 -4.13
N CYS A 24 5.55 8.91 -4.68
CA CYS A 24 5.40 7.52 -4.24
C CYS A 24 5.77 7.32 -2.77
N GLY A 25 6.94 7.80 -2.32
CA GLY A 25 7.35 7.74 -0.92
C GLY A 25 6.37 8.45 0.01
N TYR A 26 5.88 9.63 -0.40
CA TYR A 26 4.85 10.36 0.35
C TYR A 26 3.53 9.58 0.44
N PHE A 27 3.05 9.00 -0.66
CA PHE A 27 1.83 8.19 -0.67
C PHE A 27 1.97 6.94 0.19
N ARG A 28 3.12 6.26 0.12
CA ARG A 28 3.41 5.11 0.99
C ARG A 28 3.37 5.50 2.46
N GLU A 29 3.99 6.61 2.85
CA GLU A 29 3.93 7.09 4.23
C GLU A 29 2.50 7.43 4.66
N THR A 30 1.74 8.08 3.78
CA THR A 30 0.33 8.43 4.04
C THR A 30 -0.49 7.16 4.32
N ILE A 31 -0.34 6.13 3.50
CA ILE A 31 -1.05 4.85 3.71
C ILE A 31 -0.64 4.20 5.03
N ARG A 32 0.66 4.17 5.36
CA ARG A 32 1.13 3.64 6.65
C ARG A 32 0.54 4.39 7.83
N GLN A 33 0.51 5.72 7.76
CA GLN A 33 -0.08 6.56 8.78
C GLN A 33 -1.58 6.31 8.92
N ASP A 34 -2.30 6.18 7.80
CA ASP A 34 -3.73 5.91 7.80
C ASP A 34 -4.05 4.54 8.43
N ILE A 35 -3.25 3.50 8.15
CA ILE A 35 -3.40 2.18 8.79
C ILE A 35 -3.17 2.29 10.30
N ARG A 36 -2.12 2.99 10.74
CA ARG A 36 -1.85 3.23 12.18
C ARG A 36 -3.03 3.93 12.84
N GLN A 37 -3.51 5.02 12.26
CA GLN A 37 -4.65 5.77 12.80
C GLN A 37 -5.94 4.96 12.82
N ALA A 38 -6.18 4.12 11.81
CA ALA A 38 -7.36 3.25 11.79
C ALA A 38 -7.35 2.29 12.98
N ARG A 39 -6.21 1.66 13.28
CA ARG A 39 -6.05 0.75 14.43
C ARG A 39 -6.18 1.46 15.77
N GLU A 40 -5.76 2.72 15.86
CA GLU A 40 -5.90 3.53 17.08
C GLU A 40 -7.34 3.96 17.34
N ARG A 41 -8.11 4.22 16.27
CA ARG A 41 -9.46 4.81 16.36
C ARG A 41 -10.59 3.79 16.34
N PHE A 42 -10.40 2.66 15.67
CA PHE A 42 -11.44 1.68 15.40
C PHE A 42 -11.07 0.30 15.95
N SER A 43 -12.09 -0.51 16.21
CA SER A 43 -11.93 -1.91 16.62
C SER A 43 -13.00 -2.81 16.02
N GLY A 44 -12.76 -4.12 16.03
CA GLY A 44 -13.72 -5.12 15.58
C GLY A 44 -14.25 -4.86 14.15
N PRO A 45 -15.57 -4.90 13.91
CA PRO A 45 -16.15 -4.72 12.57
C PRO A 45 -15.83 -3.37 11.91
N GLN A 46 -15.74 -2.29 12.70
CA GLN A 46 -15.45 -0.95 12.16
C GLN A 46 -14.02 -0.89 11.62
N LEU A 47 -13.07 -1.49 12.35
CA LEU A 47 -11.69 -1.56 11.88
C LEU A 47 -11.59 -2.40 10.60
N ARG A 48 -12.30 -3.53 10.49
CA ARG A 48 -12.33 -4.32 9.24
C ARG A 48 -12.80 -3.48 8.04
N GLN A 49 -13.86 -2.70 8.23
CA GLN A 49 -14.39 -1.84 7.16
C GLN A 49 -13.39 -0.77 6.73
N GLU A 50 -12.73 -0.11 7.68
CA GLU A 50 -11.72 0.91 7.37
C GLU A 50 -10.48 0.31 6.72
N LEU A 51 -10.00 -0.85 7.18
CA LEU A 51 -8.89 -1.56 6.53
C LEU A 51 -9.22 -1.94 5.08
N ALA A 52 -10.43 -2.46 4.82
CA ALA A 52 -10.87 -2.77 3.46
C ALA A 52 -10.95 -1.51 2.57
N ARG A 53 -11.32 -0.36 3.13
CA ARG A 53 -11.29 0.93 2.44
C ARG A 53 -9.86 1.38 2.12
N LEU A 54 -8.93 1.20 3.05
CA LEU A 54 -7.51 1.53 2.85
C LEU A 54 -6.86 0.60 1.82
N GLN A 55 -7.15 -0.70 1.85
CA GLN A 55 -6.63 -1.66 0.87
C GLN A 55 -7.08 -1.32 -0.55
N ARG A 56 -8.31 -0.84 -0.75
CA ARG A 56 -8.78 -0.40 -2.09
C ARG A 56 -8.03 0.81 -2.64
N ARG A 57 -7.30 1.57 -1.81
CA ARG A 57 -6.44 2.68 -2.25
C ARG A 57 -5.06 2.22 -2.74
N LEU A 58 -4.77 0.92 -2.67
CA LEU A 58 -3.55 0.31 -3.23
C LEU A 58 -3.77 -0.07 -4.71
N ASP A 59 -4.17 0.91 -5.52
CA ASP A 59 -4.49 0.74 -6.93
C ASP A 59 -3.26 0.75 -7.85
N SER A 60 -2.11 1.20 -7.34
CA SER A 60 -0.82 1.18 -8.04
C SER A 60 0.14 0.15 -7.43
N VAL A 61 0.85 -0.59 -8.29
CA VAL A 61 1.92 -1.53 -7.89
C VAL A 61 2.99 -0.83 -7.06
N GLU A 62 3.24 0.45 -7.32
CA GLU A 62 4.19 1.23 -6.53
C GLU A 62 3.79 1.38 -5.07
N LEU A 63 2.51 1.23 -4.71
CA LEU A 63 2.04 1.27 -3.32
C LEU A 63 2.05 -0.11 -2.64
N LEU A 64 2.26 -1.19 -3.40
CA LEU A 64 2.34 -2.56 -2.90
C LEU A 64 3.73 -2.83 -2.32
N SER A 65 4.13 -2.07 -1.29
CA SER A 65 5.40 -2.29 -0.61
C SER A 65 5.27 -3.32 0.51
N PRO A 66 6.32 -4.13 0.78
CA PRO A 66 6.29 -5.17 1.81
C PRO A 66 5.82 -4.71 3.18
N ASP A 67 6.24 -3.52 3.59
CA ASP A 67 5.89 -2.94 4.88
C ASP A 67 4.42 -2.52 4.97
N ILE A 68 3.81 -2.05 3.89
CA ILE A 68 2.37 -1.75 3.85
C ILE A 68 1.57 -3.06 3.92
N ILE A 69 1.93 -4.05 3.10
CA ILE A 69 1.27 -5.36 3.10
C ILE A 69 1.38 -5.99 4.48
N MET A 70 2.56 -5.97 5.11
CA MET A 70 2.76 -6.50 6.44
C MET A 70 1.90 -5.78 7.49
N ASN A 71 1.78 -4.45 7.42
CA ASN A 71 0.89 -3.70 8.31
C ASN A 71 -0.58 -4.10 8.13
N LEU A 72 -1.05 -4.28 6.90
CA LEU A 72 -2.41 -4.77 6.63
C LEU A 72 -2.64 -6.18 7.19
N LEU A 73 -1.72 -7.12 6.93
CA LEU A 73 -1.82 -8.50 7.44
C LEU A 73 -1.91 -8.56 8.96
N LEU A 74 -1.07 -7.78 9.65
CA LEU A 74 -1.13 -7.67 11.11
C LEU A 74 -2.43 -7.03 11.59
N SER A 75 -2.90 -5.99 10.90
CA SER A 75 -4.15 -5.29 11.24
C SER A 75 -5.38 -6.20 11.09
N TYR A 76 -5.46 -6.97 10.00
CA TYR A 76 -6.53 -7.95 9.82
C TYR A 76 -6.45 -9.08 10.84
N ARG A 77 -5.25 -9.52 11.20
CA ARG A 77 -5.05 -10.53 12.25
C ARG A 77 -5.56 -10.04 13.61
N ASP A 78 -5.33 -8.78 13.97
CA ASP A 78 -5.78 -8.20 15.24
C ASP A 78 -7.32 -8.24 15.38
N VAL A 79 -8.05 -8.19 14.26
CA VAL A 79 -9.51 -8.33 14.20
C VAL A 79 -9.99 -9.71 13.76
N GLN A 80 -9.07 -10.68 13.67
CA GLN A 80 -9.32 -12.07 13.27
C GLN A 80 -10.02 -12.21 11.91
N ASP A 81 -9.74 -11.31 10.96
CA ASP A 81 -10.27 -11.37 9.60
C ASP A 81 -9.35 -12.19 8.69
N TYR A 82 -9.37 -13.51 8.88
CA TYR A 82 -8.51 -14.44 8.13
C TYR A 82 -8.89 -14.51 6.65
N SER A 83 -10.17 -14.29 6.31
CA SER A 83 -10.62 -14.23 4.92
C SER A 83 -9.98 -13.08 4.17
N ALA A 84 -9.93 -11.88 4.77
CA ALA A 84 -9.26 -10.73 4.17
C ALA A 84 -7.74 -10.94 3.99
N ILE A 85 -7.09 -11.63 4.93
CA ILE A 85 -5.67 -12.02 4.77
C ILE A 85 -5.48 -12.93 3.55
N ILE A 86 -6.30 -13.97 3.43
CA ILE A 86 -6.24 -14.93 2.32
C ILE A 86 -6.46 -14.20 0.99
N GLU A 87 -7.54 -13.42 0.89
CA GLU A 87 -7.88 -12.67 -0.33
C GLU A 87 -6.78 -11.68 -0.73
N LEU A 88 -6.20 -10.96 0.24
CA LEU A 88 -5.10 -10.03 -0.03
C LEU A 88 -3.90 -10.76 -0.63
N VAL A 89 -3.47 -11.88 -0.03
CA VAL A 89 -2.29 -12.61 -0.52
C VAL A 89 -2.55 -13.26 -1.88
N GLU A 90 -3.72 -13.86 -2.08
CA GLU A 90 -4.11 -14.44 -3.38
C GLU A 90 -4.18 -13.36 -4.47
N THR A 91 -4.68 -12.17 -4.13
CA THR A 91 -4.67 -11.02 -5.06
C THR A 91 -3.26 -10.61 -5.42
N LEU A 92 -2.34 -10.55 -4.46
CA LEU A 92 -0.93 -10.22 -4.72
C LEU A 92 -0.25 -11.28 -5.59
N GLN A 93 -0.53 -12.57 -5.36
CA GLN A 93 0.00 -13.69 -6.17
C GLN A 93 -0.50 -13.67 -7.61
N ALA A 94 -1.72 -13.15 -7.84
CA ALA A 94 -2.28 -13.01 -9.18
C ALA A 94 -1.67 -11.83 -9.97
N LEU A 95 -0.98 -10.90 -9.31
CA LEU A 95 -0.35 -9.77 -9.98
C LEU A 95 0.98 -10.20 -10.62
N PRO A 96 1.15 -10.02 -11.94
CA PRO A 96 2.43 -10.29 -12.57
C PRO A 96 3.50 -9.38 -11.96
N THR A 97 4.71 -9.89 -11.76
CA THR A 97 5.89 -9.13 -11.26
C THR A 97 5.80 -8.64 -9.81
N CYS A 98 4.76 -8.98 -9.04
CA CYS A 98 4.68 -8.70 -7.61
C CYS A 98 5.35 -9.82 -6.80
N ASP A 99 6.54 -9.56 -6.26
CA ASP A 99 7.32 -10.52 -5.45
C ASP A 99 6.95 -10.48 -3.95
N VAL A 100 6.12 -9.52 -3.53
CA VAL A 100 5.77 -9.33 -2.11
C VAL A 100 5.08 -10.56 -1.53
N ALA A 101 4.26 -11.25 -2.32
CA ALA A 101 3.58 -12.46 -1.86
C ALA A 101 4.52 -13.66 -1.64
N GLU A 102 5.70 -13.64 -2.26
CA GLU A 102 6.72 -14.69 -2.14
C GLU A 102 7.59 -14.51 -0.87
N GLN A 103 7.47 -13.37 -0.19
CA GLN A 103 8.23 -13.12 1.02
C GLN A 103 7.78 -14.04 2.15
N HIS A 104 8.74 -14.64 2.84
CA HIS A 104 8.52 -15.64 3.89
C HIS A 104 7.55 -15.18 4.99
N ASN A 105 7.60 -13.91 5.39
CA ASN A 105 6.68 -13.32 6.35
C ASN A 105 5.23 -13.29 5.83
N VAL A 106 5.02 -12.92 4.56
CA VAL A 106 3.69 -12.93 3.93
C VAL A 106 3.18 -14.37 3.80
N CYS A 107 4.01 -15.30 3.32
CA CYS A 107 3.65 -16.72 3.23
C CYS A 107 3.29 -17.33 4.60
N PHE A 108 4.00 -16.94 5.67
CA PHE A 108 3.67 -17.37 7.03
C PHE A 108 2.27 -16.91 7.44
N HIS A 109 1.95 -15.64 7.23
CA HIS A 109 0.63 -15.09 7.58
C HIS A 109 -0.49 -15.69 6.73
N TYR A 110 -0.23 -15.97 5.46
CA TYR A 110 -1.16 -16.68 4.58
C TYR A 110 -1.45 -18.09 5.09
N THR A 111 -0.40 -18.88 5.34
CA THR A 111 -0.53 -20.25 5.85
C THR A 111 -1.24 -20.27 7.21
N PHE A 112 -0.92 -19.31 8.09
CA PHE A 112 -1.58 -19.16 9.37
C PHE A 112 -3.08 -18.88 9.20
N ALA A 113 -3.46 -17.96 8.30
CA ALA A 113 -4.86 -17.63 8.04
C ALA A 113 -5.64 -18.81 7.44
N LEU A 114 -5.04 -19.56 6.50
CA LEU A 114 -5.62 -20.79 5.95
C LEU A 114 -5.93 -21.82 7.04
N ASN A 115 -5.00 -22.04 7.97
CA ASN A 115 -5.18 -22.98 9.08
C ASN A 115 -6.26 -22.53 10.09
N ARG A 116 -6.55 -21.23 10.20
CA ARG A 116 -7.54 -20.68 11.15
C ARG A 116 -8.95 -20.55 10.57
N ARG A 117 -9.06 -20.57 9.23
CA ARG A 117 -10.35 -20.56 8.51
C ARG A 117 -11.01 -21.94 8.50
N ASN A 118 -10.21 -23.01 8.62
CA ASN A 118 -10.66 -24.40 8.77
C ASN A 118 -11.00 -24.71 10.23
#